data_AF-A0A4Q1FDD1-F1
#
_entry.id   AF-A0A4Q1FDD1-F1
#
_cell.length_a   1.000
_cell.length_b   1.000
_cell.length_c   1.000
_cell.angle_alpha   90.00
_cell.angle_beta   90.00
_cell.angle_gamma   90.00
#
_symmetry.space_group_name_H-M   'P 1'
#
loop_
_entity.id
_entity.type
_entity.pdbx_description
1 polymer ?
#
loop_
_entity_poly.entity_id
_entity_poly.type
_entity_poly.pdbx_seq_one_letter_code
_entity_poly.pdbx_strand_id
1 'polypeptide(L)'
;MKDIAVRFKENPLLSPSDLTPSREGLEITCLLNPGVFQFQNKIWLLVRVAERPKQMENSISFPILTNKGTIEIIEIKKDDPELIATDARVINYKGADYLTTLSHLRLLCSEDGRTFYEPKNSPSLVGEGILETFGIEDCRVVLIDEVYYLTFTSVSKNGVGVGLRTTVDWQKFEKHGMILPPHNKDCAIFEEKINGLFYALHRPSSVDIGGNYIWIASSLDGIHWGNHHCIIKTRKEHWDSKRVGAGAAPIKTAKGWLEIYHGANENHQYCLGAFLMDLEVPTKVLARTEDPIMFPKTNYELSGFFGNVVFTNGHILDLDGETLTIYYGASDEFVCGAKFSITEILSLLTNI
;
A
#
# COMPACT_ATOMS: atom_id res chain seq x y z
N MET A 1 11.53 22.03 -0.23
CA MET A 1 10.57 21.12 -0.88
C MET A 1 10.50 21.37 -2.39
N LYS A 2 11.17 20.52 -3.17
CA LYS A 2 11.01 20.46 -4.63
C LYS A 2 10.01 19.35 -4.95
N ASP A 3 8.78 19.71 -5.32
CA ASP A 3 7.84 18.77 -5.93
C ASP A 3 8.27 18.55 -7.38
N ILE A 4 8.83 17.38 -7.66
CA ILE A 4 9.30 17.01 -9.01
C ILE A 4 8.28 16.12 -9.74
N ALA A 5 7.12 15.83 -9.12
CA ALA A 5 6.12 14.95 -9.69
C ALA A 5 5.41 15.62 -10.88
N VAL A 6 5.53 15.03 -12.06
CA VAL A 6 4.76 15.41 -13.25
C VAL A 6 3.44 14.63 -13.25
N ARG A 7 2.45 15.17 -12.55
CA ARG A 7 1.10 14.58 -12.42
C ARG A 7 0.42 14.47 -13.78
N PHE A 8 -0.34 13.38 -13.98
CA PHE A 8 -1.20 13.23 -15.15
C PHE A 8 -2.29 14.30 -15.19
N LYS A 9 -2.65 14.72 -16.40
CA LYS A 9 -3.69 15.73 -16.62
C LYS A 9 -5.07 15.16 -16.34
N GLU A 10 -5.21 13.86 -16.50
CA GLU A 10 -6.42 13.08 -16.33
C GLU A 10 -6.72 12.76 -14.85
N ASN A 11 -5.84 13.10 -13.91
CA ASN A 11 -6.07 12.81 -12.50
C ASN A 11 -7.33 13.51 -11.96
N PRO A 12 -8.13 12.85 -11.11
CA PRO A 12 -7.97 11.46 -10.66
C PRO A 12 -8.31 10.43 -11.75
N LEU A 13 -7.52 9.35 -11.84
CA LEU A 13 -7.72 8.28 -12.83
C LEU A 13 -8.88 7.34 -12.47
N LEU A 14 -9.09 7.13 -11.17
CA LEU A 14 -10.22 6.37 -10.63
C LEU A 14 -10.75 7.06 -9.38
N SER A 15 -12.06 7.02 -9.24
CA SER A 15 -12.84 7.49 -8.11
C SER A 15 -13.82 6.41 -7.64
N PRO A 16 -14.33 6.46 -6.40
CA PRO A 16 -15.32 5.50 -5.92
C PRO A 16 -16.56 5.34 -6.82
N SER A 17 -16.97 6.39 -7.52
CA SER A 17 -18.11 6.37 -8.45
C SER A 17 -17.86 5.59 -9.76
N ASP A 18 -16.61 5.27 -10.08
CA ASP A 18 -16.25 4.55 -11.31
C ASP A 18 -16.43 3.03 -11.18
N LEU A 19 -16.61 2.53 -9.95
CA LEU A 19 -16.79 1.12 -9.65
C LEU A 19 -18.15 0.84 -9.01
N THR A 20 -18.67 -0.34 -9.27
CA THR A 20 -19.88 -0.83 -8.57
C THR A 20 -19.49 -1.54 -7.28
N PRO A 21 -20.24 -1.35 -6.18
CA PRO A 21 -20.02 -2.09 -4.94
C PRO A 21 -20.06 -3.60 -5.15
N SER A 22 -19.28 -4.34 -4.36
CA SER A 22 -19.17 -5.80 -4.43
C SER A 22 -20.48 -6.52 -4.10
N ARG A 23 -21.36 -5.88 -3.33
CA ARG A 23 -22.64 -6.41 -2.89
C ARG A 23 -23.68 -5.30 -2.75
N GLU A 24 -24.94 -5.65 -3.03
CA GLU A 24 -26.09 -4.81 -2.74
C GLU A 24 -26.12 -4.37 -1.26
N GLY A 25 -26.39 -3.09 -1.02
CA GLY A 25 -26.44 -2.50 0.32
C GLY A 25 -25.10 -1.94 0.81
N LEU A 26 -24.00 -2.18 0.10
CA LEU A 26 -22.71 -1.53 0.35
C LEU A 26 -22.51 -0.32 -0.55
N GLU A 27 -21.70 0.63 -0.08
CA GLU A 27 -21.14 1.75 -0.82
C GLU A 27 -19.61 1.63 -0.84
N ILE A 28 -18.99 1.91 -2.00
CA ILE A 28 -17.54 2.11 -2.08
C ILE A 28 -17.25 3.50 -1.55
N THR A 29 -16.45 3.59 -0.50
CA THR A 29 -16.06 4.88 0.09
C THR A 29 -14.69 5.34 -0.38
N CYS A 30 -13.79 4.40 -0.64
CA CYS A 30 -12.39 4.71 -0.91
C CYS A 30 -11.83 3.77 -1.98
N LEU A 31 -11.10 4.34 -2.94
CA LEU A 31 -10.13 3.62 -3.76
C LEU A 31 -8.72 4.00 -3.34
N LEU A 32 -7.92 3.01 -3.02
CA LEU A 32 -6.70 3.19 -2.24
C LEU A 32 -5.52 2.46 -2.88
N ASN A 33 -4.36 3.10 -2.75
CA ASN A 33 -3.02 2.50 -2.72
C ASN A 33 -2.84 1.29 -3.67
N PRO A 34 -2.92 1.49 -5.00
CA PRO A 34 -2.88 0.39 -5.95
C PRO A 34 -1.49 -0.25 -6.02
N GLY A 35 -1.43 -1.58 -5.92
CA GLY A 35 -0.29 -2.33 -6.44
C GLY A 35 -0.26 -2.23 -7.96
N VAL A 36 0.90 -2.30 -8.58
CA VAL A 36 1.07 -2.11 -10.03
C VAL A 36 1.92 -3.22 -10.60
N PHE A 37 1.54 -3.75 -11.76
CA PHE A 37 2.31 -4.75 -12.48
C PHE A 37 1.94 -4.75 -13.98
N GLN A 38 2.74 -5.45 -14.79
CA GLN A 38 2.42 -5.71 -16.19
C GLN A 38 2.01 -7.17 -16.37
N PHE A 39 0.95 -7.39 -17.16
CA PHE A 39 0.50 -8.73 -17.54
C PHE A 39 -0.25 -8.66 -18.88
N GLN A 40 0.07 -9.57 -19.80
CA GLN A 40 -0.52 -9.63 -21.15
C GLN A 40 -0.46 -8.28 -21.90
N ASN A 41 0.69 -7.62 -21.87
CA ASN A 41 0.96 -6.32 -22.52
C ASN A 41 0.03 -5.17 -22.05
N LYS A 42 -0.51 -5.26 -20.83
CA LYS A 42 -1.29 -4.20 -20.19
C LYS A 42 -0.67 -3.82 -18.86
N ILE A 43 -0.95 -2.60 -18.43
CA ILE A 43 -0.69 -2.14 -17.07
C ILE A 43 -1.90 -2.55 -16.23
N TRP A 44 -1.63 -3.18 -15.09
CA TRP A 44 -2.65 -3.59 -14.14
C TRP A 44 -2.46 -2.88 -12.82
N LEU A 45 -3.58 -2.51 -12.23
CA LEU A 45 -3.70 -2.01 -10.87
C LEU A 45 -4.40 -3.07 -10.03
N LEU A 46 -3.83 -3.35 -8.87
CA LEU A 46 -4.48 -4.10 -7.81
C LEU A 46 -4.94 -3.09 -6.76
N VAL A 47 -6.12 -2.52 -7.00
CA VAL A 47 -6.68 -1.40 -6.22
C VAL A 47 -7.29 -1.94 -4.93
N ARG A 48 -6.96 -1.32 -3.79
CA ARG A 48 -7.68 -1.55 -2.54
C ARG A 48 -9.01 -0.81 -2.61
N VAL A 49 -10.10 -1.55 -2.47
CA VAL A 49 -11.46 -1.03 -2.46
C VAL A 49 -12.03 -1.21 -1.06
N ALA A 50 -12.33 -0.09 -0.41
CA ALA A 50 -12.93 -0.09 0.91
C ALA A 50 -14.44 0.17 0.80
N GLU A 51 -15.21 -0.74 1.38
CA GLU A 51 -16.68 -0.68 1.35
C GLU A 51 -17.26 -0.67 2.74
N ARG A 52 -18.42 -0.04 2.89
CA ARG A 52 -19.23 -0.09 4.10
C ARG A 52 -20.72 -0.03 3.77
N PRO A 53 -21.62 -0.35 4.70
CA PRO A 53 -23.03 -0.02 4.53
C PRO A 53 -23.24 1.49 4.54
N LYS A 54 -24.31 1.93 3.87
CA LYS A 54 -24.77 3.32 3.99
C LYS A 54 -25.04 3.64 5.46
N GLN A 55 -24.39 4.70 5.97
CA GLN A 55 -24.54 5.10 7.37
C GLN A 55 -25.92 5.70 7.63
N MET A 56 -26.47 5.38 8.81
CA MET A 56 -27.72 5.97 9.29
C MET A 56 -27.45 7.08 10.31
N GLU A 57 -28.42 7.96 10.52
CA GLU A 57 -28.24 9.14 11.38
C GLU A 57 -27.90 8.76 12.82
N ASN A 58 -28.55 7.72 13.35
CA ASN A 58 -28.48 7.32 14.76
C ASN A 58 -27.61 6.08 15.03
N SER A 59 -26.97 5.50 14.01
CA SER A 59 -26.11 4.33 14.17
C SER A 59 -24.87 4.41 13.31
N ILE A 60 -23.86 3.64 13.70
CA ILE A 60 -22.66 3.36 12.93
C ILE A 60 -22.75 1.89 12.52
N SER A 61 -22.57 1.63 11.24
CA SER A 61 -22.61 0.28 10.68
C SER A 61 -21.35 -0.04 9.90
N PHE A 62 -20.79 -1.22 10.07
CA PHE A 62 -19.57 -1.62 9.38
C PHE A 62 -19.54 -3.12 9.10
N PRO A 63 -18.85 -3.55 8.03
CA PRO A 63 -18.75 -4.96 7.68
C PRO A 63 -17.57 -5.64 8.39
N ILE A 64 -17.75 -6.92 8.75
CA ILE A 64 -16.67 -7.82 9.11
C ILE A 64 -16.76 -9.11 8.28
N LEU A 65 -15.62 -9.74 8.02
CA LEU A 65 -15.58 -11.10 7.47
C LEU A 65 -15.65 -12.12 8.59
N THR A 66 -16.61 -13.03 8.50
CA THR A 66 -16.68 -14.18 9.38
C THR A 66 -15.60 -15.20 9.00
N ASN A 67 -15.29 -16.12 9.90
CA ASN A 67 -14.39 -17.25 9.62
C ASN A 67 -14.90 -18.19 8.50
N LYS A 68 -16.16 -18.06 8.08
CA LYS A 68 -16.76 -18.79 6.95
C LYS A 68 -16.63 -18.04 5.62
N GLY A 69 -15.98 -16.87 5.60
CA GLY A 69 -15.82 -16.03 4.42
C GLY A 69 -17.09 -15.26 4.03
N THR A 70 -18.07 -15.15 4.93
CA THR A 70 -19.28 -14.35 4.71
C THR A 70 -19.13 -12.97 5.34
N ILE A 71 -19.68 -11.94 4.70
CA ILE A 71 -19.74 -10.60 5.28
C ILE A 71 -20.95 -10.50 6.24
N GLU A 72 -20.68 -10.10 7.48
CA GLU A 72 -21.67 -9.73 8.49
C GLU A 72 -21.61 -8.22 8.72
N ILE A 73 -22.77 -7.58 8.86
CA ILE A 73 -22.86 -6.15 9.19
C ILE A 73 -23.13 -6.02 10.69
N ILE A 74 -22.22 -5.33 11.38
CA ILE A 74 -22.43 -4.91 12.76
C ILE A 74 -23.02 -3.51 12.73
N GLU A 75 -24.08 -3.29 13.50
CA GLU A 75 -24.70 -1.98 13.68
C GLU A 75 -24.75 -1.62 15.17
N ILE A 76 -24.26 -0.43 15.49
CA ILE A 76 -24.16 0.09 16.86
C ILE A 76 -24.83 1.45 16.93
N LYS A 77 -25.63 1.71 17.96
CA LYS A 77 -26.22 3.04 18.16
C LYS A 77 -25.15 4.05 18.57
N LYS A 78 -25.24 5.28 18.08
CA LYS A 78 -24.25 6.35 18.38
C LYS A 78 -24.25 6.79 19.84
N ASP A 79 -25.37 6.60 20.55
CA ASP A 79 -25.52 6.91 21.97
C ASP A 79 -25.21 5.72 22.89
N ASP A 80 -24.74 4.60 22.34
CA ASP A 80 -24.31 3.45 23.14
C ASP A 80 -23.10 3.86 24.02
N PRO A 81 -23.18 3.70 25.36
CA PRO A 81 -22.14 4.16 26.26
C PRO A 81 -20.81 3.40 26.12
N GLU A 82 -20.81 2.25 25.44
CA GLU A 82 -19.59 1.45 25.20
C GLU A 82 -18.95 1.73 23.83
N LEU A 83 -19.48 2.69 23.05
CA LEU A 83 -18.94 3.09 21.75
C LEU A 83 -17.98 4.28 21.87
N ILE A 84 -16.76 4.11 21.36
CA ILE A 84 -15.77 5.18 21.18
C ILE A 84 -15.48 5.30 19.69
N ALA A 85 -15.94 6.40 19.07
CA ALA A 85 -15.86 6.63 17.62
C ALA A 85 -15.21 7.98 17.28
N THR A 86 -14.05 8.26 17.89
CA THR A 86 -13.31 9.52 17.68
C THR A 86 -12.45 9.53 16.41
N ASP A 87 -12.09 8.36 15.86
CA ASP A 87 -11.42 8.22 14.55
C ASP A 87 -12.46 7.68 13.53
N ALA A 88 -12.47 8.25 12.32
CA ALA A 88 -13.41 7.85 11.27
C ALA A 88 -13.12 6.46 10.67
N ARG A 89 -11.92 5.91 10.87
CA ARG A 89 -11.45 4.62 10.33
C ARG A 89 -11.54 3.50 11.35
N VAL A 90 -11.34 3.81 12.63
CA VAL A 90 -11.28 2.84 13.72
C VAL A 90 -12.20 3.26 14.85
N ILE A 91 -13.05 2.35 15.28
CA ILE A 91 -13.89 2.52 16.45
C ILE A 91 -13.55 1.46 17.50
N ASN A 92 -13.77 1.79 18.78
CA ASN A 92 -13.77 0.80 19.85
C ASN A 92 -15.21 0.56 20.31
N TYR A 93 -15.59 -0.70 20.44
CA TYR A 93 -16.87 -1.10 21.00
C TYR A 93 -16.69 -2.28 21.94
N LYS A 94 -17.16 -2.14 23.19
CA LYS A 94 -17.06 -3.21 24.22
C LYS A 94 -15.63 -3.72 24.42
N GLY A 95 -14.64 -2.84 24.31
CA GLY A 95 -13.23 -3.16 24.49
C GLY A 95 -12.57 -3.84 23.27
N ALA A 96 -13.25 -3.90 22.12
CA ALA A 96 -12.69 -4.41 20.88
C ALA A 96 -12.62 -3.31 19.80
N ASP A 97 -11.51 -3.25 19.08
CA ASP A 97 -11.33 -2.32 17.96
C ASP A 97 -11.88 -2.92 16.67
N TYR A 98 -12.54 -2.08 15.87
CA TYR A 98 -13.12 -2.43 14.58
C TYR A 98 -12.77 -1.38 13.53
N LEU A 99 -12.65 -1.82 12.28
CA LEU A 99 -12.59 -0.92 11.14
C LEU A 99 -14.00 -0.51 10.70
N THR A 100 -14.16 0.74 10.26
CA THR A 100 -15.44 1.25 9.76
C THR A 100 -15.74 0.85 8.32
N THR A 101 -14.76 0.26 7.63
CA THR A 101 -14.84 -0.26 6.27
C THR A 101 -14.19 -1.65 6.20
N LEU A 102 -14.62 -2.45 5.23
CA LEU A 102 -13.98 -3.71 4.88
C LEU A 102 -13.25 -3.53 3.55
N SER A 103 -11.94 -3.77 3.55
CA SER A 103 -11.11 -3.67 2.35
C SER A 103 -10.92 -5.01 1.66
N HIS A 104 -10.95 -4.98 0.33
CA HIS A 104 -10.57 -6.08 -0.55
C HIS A 104 -9.81 -5.52 -1.77
N LEU A 105 -9.29 -6.39 -2.63
CA LEU A 105 -8.49 -6.01 -3.78
C LEU A 105 -9.25 -6.29 -5.08
N ARG A 106 -9.20 -5.36 -6.03
CA ARG A 106 -9.79 -5.50 -7.36
C ARG A 106 -8.75 -5.24 -8.44
N LEU A 107 -8.85 -6.04 -9.51
CA LEU A 107 -7.97 -5.98 -10.67
C LEU A 107 -8.56 -5.05 -11.71
N LEU A 108 -7.84 -3.98 -12.03
CA LEU A 108 -8.18 -3.10 -13.13
C LEU A 108 -7.01 -3.07 -14.11
N CYS A 109 -7.28 -3.00 -15.41
CA CYS A 109 -6.24 -2.94 -16.42
C CYS A 109 -6.42 -1.77 -17.37
N SER A 110 -5.33 -1.45 -18.06
CA SER A 110 -5.25 -0.35 -19.00
C SER A 110 -4.23 -0.68 -20.10
N GLU A 111 -4.60 -0.37 -21.34
CA GLU A 111 -3.73 -0.45 -22.50
C GLU A 111 -2.82 0.80 -22.63
N ASP A 112 -3.27 1.96 -22.16
CA ASP A 112 -2.57 3.25 -22.29
C ASP A 112 -1.95 3.76 -20.97
N GLY A 113 -2.23 3.08 -19.86
CA GLY A 113 -1.81 3.47 -18.52
C GLY A 113 -2.50 4.74 -18.00
N ARG A 114 -3.63 5.14 -18.58
CA ARG A 114 -4.42 6.33 -18.21
C ARG A 114 -5.88 5.98 -17.97
N THR A 115 -6.47 5.19 -18.83
CA THR A 115 -7.86 4.76 -18.74
C THR A 115 -7.92 3.34 -18.21
N PHE A 116 -8.44 3.16 -16.99
CA PHE A 116 -8.52 1.86 -16.33
C PHE A 116 -9.95 1.34 -16.32
N TYR A 117 -10.11 0.03 -16.50
CA TYR A 117 -11.38 -0.66 -16.35
C TYR A 117 -11.18 -2.00 -15.64
N GLU A 118 -12.23 -2.49 -14.99
CA GLU A 118 -12.24 -3.84 -14.41
C GLU A 118 -12.65 -4.86 -15.49
N PRO A 119 -11.79 -5.85 -15.81
CA PRO A 119 -12.13 -6.88 -16.78
C PRO A 119 -13.28 -7.77 -16.29
N LYS A 120 -14.13 -8.19 -17.24
CA LYS A 120 -15.16 -9.19 -16.98
C LYS A 120 -14.52 -10.49 -16.51
N ASN A 121 -15.04 -11.07 -15.43
CA ASN A 121 -14.56 -12.31 -14.79
C ASN A 121 -13.22 -12.19 -14.05
N SER A 122 -12.80 -10.98 -13.65
CA SER A 122 -11.68 -10.82 -12.72
C SER A 122 -11.98 -11.57 -11.41
N PRO A 123 -11.02 -12.34 -10.86
CA PRO A 123 -11.24 -13.03 -9.60
C PRO A 123 -11.41 -12.03 -8.46
N SER A 124 -12.27 -12.38 -7.51
CA SER A 124 -12.42 -11.61 -6.27
C SER A 124 -11.26 -11.92 -5.33
N LEU A 125 -10.49 -10.90 -4.97
CA LEU A 125 -9.40 -11.01 -4.00
C LEU A 125 -9.86 -10.41 -2.68
N VAL A 126 -10.47 -11.26 -1.85
CA VAL A 126 -11.00 -10.90 -0.53
C VAL A 126 -10.20 -11.55 0.59
N GLY A 127 -10.44 -11.09 1.82
CA GLY A 127 -9.89 -11.71 3.01
C GLY A 127 -10.45 -13.10 3.26
N GLU A 128 -9.61 -14.02 3.71
CA GLU A 128 -9.94 -15.40 4.02
C GLU A 128 -9.34 -15.86 5.35
N GLY A 129 -10.14 -16.55 6.14
CA GLY A 129 -9.70 -17.10 7.44
C GLY A 129 -9.58 -16.05 8.54
N ILE A 130 -9.08 -16.49 9.70
CA ILE A 130 -9.14 -15.71 10.95
C ILE A 130 -8.18 -14.51 10.99
N LEU A 131 -7.16 -14.48 10.14
CA LEU A 131 -6.14 -13.43 10.13
C LEU A 131 -6.47 -12.26 9.18
N GLU A 132 -7.55 -12.39 8.40
CA GLU A 132 -7.97 -11.44 7.37
C GLU A 132 -9.42 -10.96 7.61
N THR A 133 -9.95 -11.14 8.83
CA THR A 133 -11.37 -10.87 9.16
C THR A 133 -11.78 -9.41 9.02
N PHE A 134 -10.82 -8.48 9.06
CA PHE A 134 -11.05 -7.05 8.84
C PHE A 134 -10.59 -6.60 7.45
N GLY A 135 -10.27 -7.55 6.57
CA GLY A 135 -9.93 -7.32 5.18
C GLY A 135 -8.46 -7.49 4.86
N ILE A 136 -8.17 -7.31 3.57
CA ILE A 136 -6.82 -7.28 3.02
C ILE A 136 -6.57 -5.93 2.35
N GLU A 137 -5.39 -5.36 2.56
CA GLU A 137 -5.11 -3.97 2.22
C GLU A 137 -3.75 -3.82 1.53
N ASP A 138 -3.61 -2.73 0.75
CA ASP A 138 -2.33 -2.16 0.34
C ASP A 138 -1.35 -3.17 -0.29
N CYS A 139 -1.83 -3.90 -1.31
CA CYS A 139 -1.05 -4.94 -1.96
C CYS A 139 0.08 -4.37 -2.82
N ARG A 140 1.24 -5.02 -2.79
CA ARG A 140 2.39 -4.79 -3.67
C ARG A 140 2.63 -6.05 -4.49
N VAL A 141 3.13 -5.87 -5.71
CA VAL A 141 3.28 -6.97 -6.66
C VAL A 141 4.68 -6.92 -7.26
N VAL A 142 5.35 -8.07 -7.32
CA VAL A 142 6.57 -8.26 -8.11
C VAL A 142 6.49 -9.54 -8.92
N LEU A 143 7.17 -9.57 -10.06
CA LEU A 143 7.30 -10.76 -10.90
C LEU A 143 8.74 -11.28 -10.79
N ILE A 144 8.92 -12.47 -10.25
CA ILE A 144 10.23 -13.13 -10.11
C ILE A 144 10.11 -14.55 -10.61
N ASP A 145 11.00 -14.95 -11.51
CA ASP A 145 11.02 -16.31 -12.07
C ASP A 145 9.63 -16.75 -12.60
N GLU A 146 8.97 -15.87 -13.36
CA GLU A 146 7.62 -16.05 -13.95
C GLU A 146 6.45 -16.19 -12.93
N VAL A 147 6.71 -15.98 -11.64
CA VAL A 147 5.70 -15.99 -10.57
C VAL A 147 5.47 -14.59 -10.04
N TYR A 148 4.20 -14.18 -9.97
CA TYR A 148 3.81 -12.96 -9.29
C TYR A 148 3.69 -13.22 -7.78
N TYR A 149 4.39 -12.42 -6.98
CA TYR A 149 4.31 -12.41 -5.52
C TYR A 149 3.50 -11.20 -5.07
N LEU A 150 2.43 -11.45 -4.32
CA LEU A 150 1.48 -10.46 -3.84
C LEU A 150 1.61 -10.36 -2.32
N THR A 151 2.31 -9.34 -1.84
CA THR A 151 2.37 -9.03 -0.40
C THR A 151 1.31 -8.01 -0.06
N PHE A 152 0.49 -8.30 0.95
CA PHE A 152 -0.61 -7.44 1.36
C PHE A 152 -0.70 -7.39 2.88
N THR A 153 -1.35 -6.35 3.37
CA THR A 153 -1.65 -6.21 4.79
C THR A 153 -2.84 -7.09 5.13
N SER A 154 -2.64 -8.04 6.07
CA SER A 154 -3.66 -8.94 6.60
C SER A 154 -4.17 -8.38 7.93
N VAL A 155 -5.45 -8.01 7.99
CA VAL A 155 -6.02 -7.34 9.17
C VAL A 155 -7.01 -8.23 9.89
N SER A 156 -6.85 -8.34 11.21
CA SER A 156 -7.82 -9.01 12.08
C SER A 156 -7.81 -8.39 13.49
N LYS A 157 -8.65 -8.93 14.37
CA LYS A 157 -8.62 -8.63 15.81
C LYS A 157 -7.27 -8.95 16.48
N ASN A 158 -6.42 -9.78 15.86
CA ASN A 158 -5.10 -10.12 16.38
C ASN A 158 -4.01 -9.13 15.94
N GLY A 159 -4.39 -8.06 15.24
CA GLY A 159 -3.49 -7.05 14.73
C GLY A 159 -3.31 -7.10 13.22
N VAL A 160 -2.25 -6.42 12.77
CA VAL A 160 -1.97 -6.14 11.36
C VAL A 160 -0.66 -6.82 10.99
N GLY A 161 -0.71 -7.86 10.15
CA GLY A 161 0.49 -8.57 9.66
C GLY A 161 0.61 -8.51 8.14
N VAL A 162 1.59 -9.23 7.59
CA VAL A 162 1.81 -9.31 6.13
C VAL A 162 1.42 -10.69 5.63
N GLY A 163 0.43 -10.75 4.74
CA GLY A 163 0.06 -11.95 4.00
C GLY A 163 0.80 -12.05 2.67
N LEU A 164 0.91 -13.28 2.15
CA LEU A 164 1.45 -13.58 0.83
C LEU A 164 0.52 -14.49 0.03
N ARG A 165 0.29 -14.12 -1.23
CA ARG A 165 -0.30 -14.97 -2.26
C ARG A 165 0.62 -14.98 -3.48
N THR A 166 0.65 -16.07 -4.23
CA THR A 166 1.37 -16.15 -5.52
C THR A 166 0.44 -16.57 -6.65
N THR A 167 0.74 -16.13 -7.88
CA THR A 167 0.00 -16.53 -9.08
C THR A 167 0.91 -16.48 -10.31
N VAL A 168 0.54 -17.22 -11.36
CA VAL A 168 1.19 -17.15 -12.69
C VAL A 168 0.22 -16.68 -13.77
N ASP A 169 -1.09 -16.67 -13.47
CA ASP A 169 -2.15 -16.49 -14.47
C ASP A 169 -3.20 -15.45 -14.08
N TRP A 170 -3.11 -14.89 -12.86
CA TRP A 170 -4.10 -13.96 -12.29
C TRP A 170 -5.51 -14.53 -12.21
N GLN A 171 -5.66 -15.85 -12.26
CA GLN A 171 -6.93 -16.56 -12.09
C GLN A 171 -6.92 -17.47 -10.86
N LYS A 172 -5.79 -18.14 -10.60
CA LYS A 172 -5.58 -19.00 -9.43
C LYS A 172 -4.48 -18.43 -8.56
N PHE A 173 -4.73 -18.40 -7.25
CA PHE A 173 -3.80 -17.89 -6.26
C PHE A 173 -3.44 -18.98 -5.28
N GLU A 174 -2.15 -19.27 -5.17
CA GLU A 174 -1.61 -20.06 -4.08
C GLU A 174 -1.46 -19.15 -2.85
N LYS A 175 -1.78 -19.70 -1.67
CA LYS A 175 -1.85 -18.94 -0.41
C LYS A 175 -0.76 -19.44 0.50
N HIS A 176 0.08 -18.53 0.96
CA HIS A 176 1.20 -18.83 1.85
C HIS A 176 0.95 -18.38 3.30
N GLY A 177 -0.22 -17.80 3.57
CA GLY A 177 -0.60 -17.29 4.88
C GLY A 177 0.14 -16.01 5.25
N MET A 178 0.29 -15.78 6.55
CA MET A 178 0.96 -14.61 7.11
C MET A 178 2.47 -14.86 7.19
N ILE A 179 3.24 -14.16 6.35
CA ILE A 179 4.69 -14.31 6.23
C ILE A 179 5.47 -13.41 7.21
N LEU A 180 4.86 -12.33 7.71
CA LEU A 180 5.43 -11.50 8.78
C LEU A 180 4.36 -11.21 9.85
N PRO A 181 4.67 -11.45 11.15
CA PRO A 181 3.69 -11.35 12.22
C PRO A 181 3.30 -9.90 12.54
N PRO A 182 2.15 -9.69 13.19
CA PRO A 182 1.75 -8.35 13.62
C PRO A 182 2.63 -7.80 14.75
N HIS A 183 2.86 -6.49 14.85
CA HIS A 183 2.39 -5.46 13.92
C HIS A 183 3.40 -5.21 12.80
N ASN A 184 3.03 -5.48 11.56
CA ASN A 184 3.89 -5.30 10.39
C ASN A 184 3.06 -5.04 9.13
N LYS A 185 3.57 -4.18 8.24
CA LYS A 185 2.96 -3.85 6.95
C LYS A 185 4.01 -3.27 6.01
N ASP A 186 3.57 -2.67 4.91
CA ASP A 186 4.45 -1.99 3.94
C ASP A 186 5.55 -2.93 3.41
N CYS A 187 5.16 -4.17 3.09
CA CYS A 187 6.09 -5.20 2.67
C CYS A 187 6.31 -5.16 1.15
N ALA A 188 7.49 -4.74 0.71
CA ALA A 188 7.87 -4.66 -0.70
C ALA A 188 9.02 -5.62 -1.00
N ILE A 189 8.75 -6.67 -1.77
CA ILE A 189 9.76 -7.62 -2.24
C ILE A 189 10.57 -6.93 -3.36
N PHE A 190 11.88 -7.20 -3.44
CA PHE A 190 12.73 -6.72 -4.53
C PHE A 190 12.39 -7.43 -5.84
N GLU A 191 12.59 -6.79 -6.99
CA GLU A 191 12.19 -7.34 -8.30
C GLU A 191 13.06 -8.53 -8.79
N GLU A 192 14.17 -8.81 -8.13
CA GLU A 192 15.02 -9.97 -8.40
C GLU A 192 15.73 -10.44 -7.12
N LYS A 193 16.30 -11.64 -7.20
CA LYS A 193 17.16 -12.19 -6.15
C LYS A 193 18.52 -11.48 -6.17
N ILE A 194 19.01 -11.10 -5.00
CA ILE A 194 20.34 -10.52 -4.82
C ILE A 194 21.23 -11.59 -4.21
N ASN A 195 22.29 -11.98 -4.92
CA ASN A 195 23.20 -13.05 -4.49
C ASN A 195 22.50 -14.36 -4.12
N GLY A 196 21.46 -14.72 -4.90
CA GLY A 196 20.68 -15.95 -4.74
C GLY A 196 19.59 -15.89 -3.66
N LEU A 197 19.40 -14.76 -2.99
CA LEU A 197 18.40 -14.57 -1.94
C LEU A 197 17.30 -13.62 -2.38
N PHE A 198 16.07 -13.89 -1.95
CA PHE A 198 15.01 -12.88 -1.95
C PHE A 198 15.28 -11.85 -0.86
N TYR A 199 14.90 -10.60 -1.13
CA TYR A 199 14.87 -9.54 -0.13
C TYR A 199 13.50 -8.87 -0.13
N ALA A 200 13.09 -8.38 1.03
CA ALA A 200 11.89 -7.56 1.18
C ALA A 200 12.11 -6.45 2.21
N LEU A 201 11.66 -5.26 1.87
CA LEU A 201 11.44 -4.19 2.83
C LEU A 201 10.16 -4.51 3.60
N HIS A 202 10.10 -4.19 4.89
CA HIS A 202 8.91 -4.32 5.72
C HIS A 202 8.93 -3.31 6.87
N ARG A 203 7.83 -3.18 7.62
CA ARG A 203 7.66 -2.11 8.61
C ARG A 203 7.03 -2.60 9.91
N PRO A 204 7.84 -3.22 10.80
CA PRO A 204 7.42 -3.50 12.16
C PRO A 204 6.97 -2.19 12.83
N SER A 205 5.87 -2.26 13.57
CA SER A 205 5.31 -1.10 14.29
C SER A 205 5.31 -1.42 15.78
N SER A 206 5.76 -0.47 16.60
CA SER A 206 5.81 -0.58 18.06
C SER A 206 5.14 0.64 18.68
N VAL A 207 4.35 0.41 19.74
CA VAL A 207 3.71 1.47 20.53
C VAL A 207 4.64 2.01 21.63
N ASP A 208 5.66 1.25 22.00
CA ASP A 208 6.62 1.59 23.06
C ASP A 208 8.02 1.83 22.46
N ILE A 209 9.01 1.03 22.86
CA ILE A 209 10.38 1.12 22.34
C ILE A 209 10.40 0.68 20.88
N GLY A 210 11.00 1.52 20.05
CA GLY A 210 11.04 1.34 18.61
C GLY A 210 10.30 2.47 17.92
N GLY A 211 9.82 2.20 16.71
CA GLY A 211 9.06 3.16 15.94
C GLY A 211 8.60 2.54 14.63
N ASN A 212 7.95 3.35 13.81
CA ASN A 212 7.48 2.95 12.49
C ASN A 212 8.62 3.13 11.48
N TYR A 213 9.56 2.19 11.47
CA TYR A 213 10.79 2.22 10.70
C TYR A 213 10.76 1.20 9.55
N ILE A 214 11.50 1.48 8.47
CA ILE A 214 11.68 0.49 7.39
C ILE A 214 12.82 -0.45 7.80
N TRP A 215 12.50 -1.73 7.76
CA TRP A 215 13.39 -2.84 7.95
C TRP A 215 13.54 -3.61 6.64
N ILE A 216 14.58 -4.42 6.53
CA ILE A 216 14.81 -5.34 5.43
C ILE A 216 15.01 -6.75 5.99
N ALA A 217 14.50 -7.76 5.27
CA ALA A 217 14.66 -9.17 5.57
C ALA A 217 15.14 -9.92 4.32
N SER A 218 15.79 -11.06 4.51
CA SER A 218 16.17 -11.97 3.42
C SER A 218 15.44 -13.30 3.53
N SER A 219 15.26 -13.99 2.41
CA SER A 219 14.64 -15.31 2.32
C SER A 219 15.29 -16.19 1.26
N LEU A 220 15.32 -17.50 1.49
CA LEU A 220 15.77 -18.50 0.52
C LEU A 220 14.68 -18.88 -0.49
N ASP A 221 13.42 -18.77 -0.10
CA ASP A 221 12.26 -19.32 -0.83
C ASP A 221 11.17 -18.28 -1.12
N GLY A 222 11.31 -17.04 -0.62
CA GLY A 222 10.32 -15.97 -0.78
C GLY A 222 9.11 -16.12 0.16
N ILE A 223 9.10 -17.12 1.04
CA ILE A 223 7.99 -17.44 1.94
C ILE A 223 8.42 -17.27 3.40
N HIS A 224 9.59 -17.80 3.78
CA HIS A 224 10.12 -17.74 5.13
C HIS A 224 11.20 -16.66 5.23
N TRP A 225 10.93 -15.63 6.03
CA TRP A 225 11.77 -14.43 6.12
C TRP A 225 12.53 -14.37 7.44
N GLY A 226 13.79 -13.93 7.38
CA GLY A 226 14.65 -13.78 8.54
C GLY A 226 15.73 -12.72 8.31
N ASN A 227 16.76 -12.73 9.17
CA ASN A 227 17.90 -11.81 9.05
C ASN A 227 17.47 -10.33 8.99
N HIS A 228 16.56 -9.94 9.89
CA HIS A 228 15.92 -8.63 9.88
C HIS A 228 16.87 -7.51 10.32
N HIS A 229 16.93 -6.42 9.54
CA HIS A 229 17.74 -5.24 9.85
C HIS A 229 16.92 -3.96 9.72
N CYS A 230 16.98 -3.07 10.72
CA CYS A 230 16.42 -1.73 10.61
C CYS A 230 17.34 -0.86 9.75
N ILE A 231 16.83 -0.32 8.64
CA ILE A 231 17.66 0.44 7.67
C ILE A 231 17.25 1.90 7.53
N ILE A 232 15.98 2.27 7.74
CA ILE A 232 15.52 3.65 7.68
C ILE A 232 14.67 3.97 8.92
N LYS A 233 15.08 5.01 9.66
CA LYS A 233 14.32 5.53 10.80
C LYS A 233 13.64 6.86 10.47
N THR A 234 12.63 7.22 11.25
CA THR A 234 12.03 8.55 11.18
C THR A 234 13.04 9.63 11.59
N ARG A 235 12.88 10.84 11.07
CA ARG A 235 13.73 11.99 11.41
C ARG A 235 12.88 13.04 12.11
N LYS A 236 13.19 13.33 13.38
CA LYS A 236 12.49 14.35 14.15
C LYS A 236 12.56 15.69 13.41
N GLU A 237 11.45 16.45 13.41
CA GLU A 237 11.35 17.77 12.74
C GLU A 237 11.42 17.74 11.21
N HIS A 238 11.48 16.56 10.58
CA HIS A 238 11.33 16.41 9.13
C HIS A 238 9.90 15.98 8.75
N TRP A 239 9.63 15.94 7.44
CA TRP A 239 8.36 15.51 6.84
C TRP A 239 8.02 14.03 7.11
N ASP A 240 9.01 13.21 7.44
CA ASP A 240 8.89 11.79 7.76
C ASP A 240 9.12 11.49 9.26
N SER A 241 8.75 12.44 10.11
CA SER A 241 9.01 12.42 11.56
C SER A 241 8.21 11.38 12.35
N LYS A 242 7.01 11.01 11.89
CA LYS A 242 6.12 10.10 12.63
C LYS A 242 6.21 8.65 12.18
N ARG A 243 6.34 8.43 10.87
CA ARG A 243 6.46 7.09 10.29
C ARG A 243 7.09 7.13 8.91
N VAL A 244 7.74 6.02 8.59
CA VAL A 244 8.22 5.68 7.24
C VAL A 244 7.75 4.28 6.88
N GLY A 245 7.57 4.01 5.59
CA GLY A 245 7.25 2.69 5.06
C GLY A 245 7.63 2.60 3.58
N ALA A 246 7.95 1.38 3.14
CA ALA A 246 8.24 1.14 1.73
C ALA A 246 7.02 1.49 0.86
N GLY A 247 7.27 2.03 -0.32
CA GLY A 247 6.23 2.28 -1.31
C GLY A 247 6.03 1.03 -2.16
N ALA A 248 6.66 1.03 -3.32
CA ALA A 248 6.68 -0.10 -4.26
C ALA A 248 7.92 -0.97 -4.05
N ALA A 249 8.18 -1.90 -4.97
CA ALA A 249 9.44 -2.65 -5.01
C ALA A 249 10.64 -1.71 -5.26
N PRO A 250 11.82 -1.96 -4.68
CA PRO A 250 13.00 -1.17 -5.02
C PRO A 250 13.40 -1.33 -6.50
N ILE A 251 13.72 -0.22 -7.16
CA ILE A 251 14.08 -0.15 -8.58
C ILE A 251 15.58 -0.35 -8.75
N LYS A 252 16.00 -1.30 -9.59
CA LYS A 252 17.43 -1.48 -9.88
C LYS A 252 17.95 -0.35 -10.76
N THR A 253 19.04 0.29 -10.34
CA THR A 253 19.76 1.30 -11.14
C THR A 253 21.25 0.99 -11.19
N ALA A 254 21.99 1.66 -12.07
CA ALA A 254 23.45 1.54 -12.10
C ALA A 254 24.15 2.03 -10.80
N LYS A 255 23.45 2.81 -9.95
CA LYS A 255 23.99 3.35 -8.70
C LYS A 255 23.61 2.54 -7.46
N GLY A 256 22.63 1.65 -7.56
CA GLY A 256 21.99 1.05 -6.39
C GLY A 256 20.53 0.67 -6.61
N TRP A 257 19.92 0.10 -5.58
CA TRP A 257 18.48 -0.11 -5.48
C TRP A 257 17.80 1.17 -4.99
N LEU A 258 17.06 1.83 -5.86
CA LEU A 258 16.32 3.05 -5.58
C LEU A 258 14.93 2.71 -5.05
N GLU A 259 14.67 3.05 -3.79
CA GLU A 259 13.36 2.87 -3.18
C GLU A 259 12.61 4.20 -3.12
N ILE A 260 11.36 4.19 -3.59
CA ILE A 260 10.41 5.29 -3.39
C ILE A 260 9.55 4.96 -2.18
N TYR A 261 9.81 5.64 -1.07
CA TYR A 261 9.16 5.37 0.21
C TYR A 261 8.17 6.48 0.56
N HIS A 262 7.18 6.15 1.40
CA HIS A 262 6.31 7.16 1.98
C HIS A 262 6.80 7.53 3.39
N GLY A 263 6.55 8.77 3.76
CA GLY A 263 6.80 9.30 5.10
C GLY A 263 5.64 10.19 5.53
N ALA A 264 5.32 10.17 6.82
CA ALA A 264 4.33 11.08 7.38
C ALA A 264 4.82 11.78 8.63
N ASN A 265 4.33 13.00 8.83
CA ASN A 265 4.61 13.82 10.00
C ASN A 265 3.51 13.67 11.08
N GLU A 266 3.67 14.40 12.19
CA GLU A 266 2.71 14.38 13.32
C GLU A 266 1.31 14.91 12.94
N ASN A 267 1.20 15.70 11.86
CA ASN A 267 -0.08 16.18 11.34
C ASN A 267 -0.71 15.21 10.33
N HIS A 268 -0.17 13.98 10.23
CA HIS A 268 -0.60 12.94 9.30
C HIS A 268 -0.56 13.34 7.81
N GLN A 269 0.29 14.31 7.44
CA GLN A 269 0.56 14.59 6.03
C GLN A 269 1.50 13.51 5.48
N TYR A 270 1.08 12.80 4.43
CA TYR A 270 1.90 11.78 3.76
C TYR A 270 2.51 12.34 2.49
N CYS A 271 3.82 12.16 2.35
CA CYS A 271 4.60 12.55 1.18
C CYS A 271 5.42 11.34 0.68
N LEU A 272 5.99 11.46 -0.53
CA LEU A 272 6.95 10.49 -1.07
C LEU A 272 8.37 11.05 -1.03
N GLY A 273 9.33 10.20 -0.70
CA GLY A 273 10.77 10.48 -0.78
C GLY A 273 11.50 9.32 -1.45
N ALA A 274 12.82 9.42 -1.50
CA ALA A 274 13.65 8.34 -2.03
C ALA A 274 14.86 8.01 -1.14
N PHE A 275 15.29 6.76 -1.17
CA PHE A 275 16.60 6.36 -0.67
C PHE A 275 17.24 5.31 -1.59
N LEU A 276 18.55 5.22 -1.56
CA LEU A 276 19.34 4.31 -2.39
C LEU A 276 20.05 3.30 -1.51
N MET A 277 19.96 2.02 -1.85
CA MET A 277 20.69 0.93 -1.21
C MET A 277 21.77 0.38 -2.14
N ASP A 278 22.80 -0.23 -1.56
CA ASP A 278 23.87 -0.91 -2.30
C ASP A 278 23.33 -2.10 -3.10
N LEU A 279 23.85 -2.32 -4.32
CA LEU A 279 23.37 -3.38 -5.23
C LEU A 279 23.61 -4.78 -4.68
N GLU A 280 24.74 -4.99 -4.00
CA GLU A 280 25.18 -6.30 -3.52
C GLU A 280 24.83 -6.52 -2.05
N VAL A 281 24.79 -5.42 -1.28
CA VAL A 281 24.52 -5.43 0.16
C VAL A 281 23.31 -4.53 0.47
N PRO A 282 22.07 -4.98 0.16
CA PRO A 282 20.89 -4.11 0.23
C PRO A 282 20.53 -3.63 1.64
N THR A 283 21.17 -4.18 2.69
CA THR A 283 21.09 -3.66 4.06
C THR A 283 21.82 -2.32 4.25
N LYS A 284 22.68 -1.93 3.30
CA LYS A 284 23.47 -0.70 3.34
C LYS A 284 22.77 0.40 2.55
N VAL A 285 22.22 1.39 3.27
CA VAL A 285 21.68 2.62 2.69
C VAL A 285 22.85 3.54 2.33
N LEU A 286 22.93 3.92 1.06
CA LEU A 286 23.95 4.79 0.49
C LEU A 286 23.56 6.27 0.62
N ALA A 287 22.28 6.58 0.40
CA ALA A 287 21.79 7.95 0.33
C ALA A 287 20.28 8.03 0.57
N ARG A 288 19.80 9.21 0.94
CA ARG A 288 18.37 9.50 1.18
C ARG A 288 18.06 10.96 0.85
N THR A 289 16.85 11.24 0.38
CA THR A 289 16.40 12.62 0.15
C THR A 289 16.15 13.35 1.47
N GLU A 290 16.54 14.63 1.55
CA GLU A 290 16.21 15.50 2.69
C GLU A 290 14.77 15.99 2.62
N ASP A 291 14.39 16.54 1.47
CA ASP A 291 13.02 16.94 1.15
C ASP A 291 12.22 15.78 0.51
N PRO A 292 10.88 15.84 0.53
CA PRO A 292 10.06 14.96 -0.30
C PRO A 292 10.31 15.22 -1.79
N ILE A 293 10.17 14.17 -2.61
CA ILE A 293 10.11 14.28 -4.08
C ILE A 293 8.69 14.60 -4.57
N MET A 294 7.68 14.30 -3.75
CA MET A 294 6.27 14.60 -4.00
C MET A 294 5.57 14.87 -2.68
N PHE A 295 4.73 15.90 -2.63
CA PHE A 295 3.86 16.20 -1.49
C PHE A 295 2.44 16.57 -1.96
N PRO A 296 1.42 16.42 -1.11
CA PRO A 296 0.03 16.77 -1.44
C PRO A 296 -0.11 18.26 -1.80
N LYS A 297 -0.65 18.56 -2.98
CA LYS A 297 -0.79 19.93 -3.49
C LYS A 297 -2.07 20.18 -4.27
N THR A 298 -2.61 19.17 -4.94
CA THR A 298 -3.85 19.31 -5.72
C THR A 298 -5.09 19.10 -4.84
N ASN A 299 -6.26 19.55 -5.28
CA ASN A 299 -7.49 19.39 -4.50
C ASN A 299 -7.80 17.92 -4.14
N TYR A 300 -7.55 16.99 -5.06
CA TYR A 300 -7.75 15.56 -4.83
C TYR A 300 -6.71 14.93 -3.88
N GLU A 301 -5.56 15.59 -3.64
CA GLU A 301 -4.54 15.17 -2.66
C GLU A 301 -4.70 15.84 -1.29
N LEU A 302 -5.35 17.00 -1.24
CA LEU A 302 -5.59 17.77 -0.02
C LEU A 302 -6.89 17.40 0.66
N SER A 303 -7.90 16.97 -0.10
CA SER A 303 -9.26 16.70 0.38
C SER A 303 -9.77 15.36 -0.15
N GLY A 304 -10.36 14.59 0.76
CA GLY A 304 -11.04 13.33 0.51
C GLY A 304 -11.42 12.68 1.83
N PHE A 305 -11.62 11.36 1.86
CA PHE A 305 -11.89 10.61 3.10
C PHE A 305 -10.83 10.85 4.18
N PHE A 306 -9.55 10.94 3.81
CA PHE A 306 -8.45 11.35 4.68
C PHE A 306 -7.47 12.24 3.91
N GLY A 307 -7.64 13.56 4.02
CA GLY A 307 -6.88 14.54 3.23
C GLY A 307 -5.39 14.63 3.56
N ASN A 308 -4.63 15.32 2.69
CA ASN A 308 -3.18 15.52 2.78
C ASN A 308 -2.36 14.23 2.61
N VAL A 309 -2.73 13.40 1.62
CA VAL A 309 -2.09 12.11 1.38
C VAL A 309 -1.71 11.95 -0.09
N VAL A 310 -0.45 11.58 -0.32
CA VAL A 310 0.02 10.88 -1.52
C VAL A 310 0.72 9.59 -1.06
N PHE A 311 0.31 8.45 -1.60
CA PHE A 311 0.79 7.14 -1.14
C PHE A 311 0.87 6.13 -2.28
N THR A 312 2.00 5.46 -2.47
CA THR A 312 2.18 4.50 -3.58
C THR A 312 2.52 3.10 -3.09
N ASN A 313 1.99 2.10 -3.81
CA ASN A 313 2.31 0.68 -3.67
C ASN A 313 2.86 0.05 -4.96
N GLY A 314 3.04 0.85 -6.01
CA GLY A 314 3.48 0.33 -7.30
C GLY A 314 3.80 1.41 -8.32
N HIS A 315 4.67 1.04 -9.25
CA HIS A 315 5.09 1.88 -10.36
C HIS A 315 5.36 1.02 -11.59
N ILE A 316 5.61 1.68 -12.72
CA ILE A 316 6.16 1.10 -13.93
C ILE A 316 7.40 1.92 -14.31
N LEU A 317 8.52 1.24 -14.56
CA LEU A 317 9.65 1.85 -15.25
C LEU A 317 9.41 1.71 -16.76
N ASP A 318 9.35 2.84 -17.47
CA ASP A 318 9.21 2.83 -18.93
C ASP A 318 10.46 2.17 -19.57
N LEU A 319 10.34 1.71 -20.82
CA LEU A 319 11.41 0.99 -21.54
C LEU A 319 12.70 1.81 -21.74
N ASP A 320 12.64 3.13 -21.54
CA ASP A 320 13.82 4.01 -21.59
C ASP A 320 14.73 3.86 -20.36
N GLY A 321 14.27 3.19 -19.30
CA GLY A 321 14.99 3.03 -18.04
C GLY A 321 15.14 4.33 -17.23
N GLU A 322 14.41 5.38 -17.60
CA GLU A 322 14.54 6.74 -17.05
C GLU A 322 13.20 7.28 -16.55
N THR A 323 12.11 7.00 -17.27
CA THR A 323 10.79 7.51 -16.91
C THR A 323 10.08 6.54 -15.96
N LEU A 324 9.91 6.96 -14.71
CA LEU A 324 9.18 6.22 -13.69
C LEU A 324 7.74 6.73 -13.61
N THR A 325 6.77 5.87 -13.94
CA THR A 325 5.36 6.14 -13.73
C THR A 325 4.91 5.56 -12.39
N ILE A 326 4.55 6.41 -11.43
CA ILE A 326 4.00 6.01 -10.14
C ILE A 326 2.49 6.13 -10.17
N TYR A 327 1.79 5.05 -9.79
CA TYR A 327 0.37 5.11 -9.46
C TYR A 327 0.22 5.20 -7.94
N TYR A 328 -0.61 6.13 -7.48
CA TYR A 328 -0.70 6.48 -6.07
C TYR A 328 -2.13 6.73 -5.63
N GLY A 329 -2.43 6.38 -4.38
CA GLY A 329 -3.63 6.82 -3.67
C GLY A 329 -3.51 8.29 -3.27
N ALA A 330 -4.61 9.03 -3.42
CA ALA A 330 -4.73 10.43 -3.02
C ALA A 330 -5.92 10.63 -2.08
N SER A 331 -5.66 11.28 -0.94
CA SER A 331 -6.63 11.57 0.13
C SER A 331 -7.50 10.41 0.62
N ASP A 332 -6.96 9.20 0.58
CA ASP A 332 -7.70 7.96 0.85
C ASP A 332 -9.01 7.80 0.06
N GLU A 333 -9.07 8.31 -1.17
CA GLU A 333 -10.31 8.31 -1.97
C GLU A 333 -10.08 8.00 -3.45
N PHE A 334 -9.01 8.55 -4.03
CA PHE A 334 -8.76 8.50 -5.46
C PHE A 334 -7.50 7.70 -5.79
N VAL A 335 -7.46 7.13 -7.00
CA VAL A 335 -6.22 6.66 -7.63
C VAL A 335 -5.78 7.66 -8.69
N CYS A 336 -4.50 8.01 -8.65
CA CYS A 336 -3.87 8.99 -9.52
C CYS A 336 -2.57 8.44 -10.12
N GLY A 337 -2.03 9.12 -11.12
CA GLY A 337 -0.72 8.81 -11.70
C GLY A 337 0.18 10.05 -11.84
N ALA A 338 1.49 9.84 -11.74
CA ALA A 338 2.52 10.86 -11.94
C ALA A 338 3.79 10.24 -12.53
N LYS A 339 4.50 11.02 -13.35
CA LYS A 339 5.80 10.67 -13.89
C LYS A 339 6.93 11.35 -13.12
N PHE A 340 8.04 10.64 -13.03
CA PHE A 340 9.30 11.09 -12.46
C PHE A 340 10.45 10.70 -13.40
N SER A 341 11.55 11.44 -13.30
CA SER A 341 12.84 11.10 -13.91
C SER A 341 13.70 10.39 -12.87
N ILE A 342 14.20 9.19 -13.17
CA ILE A 342 15.16 8.46 -12.32
C ILE A 342 16.41 9.31 -12.11
N THR A 343 16.92 9.94 -13.16
CA THR A 343 18.09 10.82 -13.07
C THR A 343 17.83 12.02 -12.15
N GLU A 344 16.65 12.65 -12.25
CA GLU A 344 16.28 13.76 -11.36
C GLU A 344 16.17 13.29 -9.91
N ILE A 345 15.50 12.15 -9.64
CA ILE A 345 15.40 11.58 -8.28
C ILE A 345 16.81 11.32 -7.72
N LEU A 346 17.68 10.67 -8.49
CA LEU A 346 19.05 10.37 -8.07
C LEU A 346 19.87 11.63 -7.79
N SER A 347 19.58 12.75 -8.47
CA SER A 347 20.26 14.04 -8.23
C SER A 347 19.85 14.71 -6.90
N LEU A 348 18.71 14.32 -6.33
CA LEU A 348 18.19 14.86 -5.06
C LEU A 348 18.66 14.07 -3.83
N LEU A 349 19.26 12.91 -4.05
CA LEU A 349 19.81 12.08 -2.98
C LEU A 349 21.09 12.72 -2.43
N THR A 350 21.17 12.81 -1.11
CA THR A 350 22.37 13.34 -0.45
C THR A 350 23.50 12.32 -0.46
N ASN A 351 24.74 12.78 -0.62
CA ASN A 351 25.94 11.95 -0.52
C ASN A 351 26.17 10.94 -1.67
N ILE A 352 25.70 11.24 -2.89
CA ILE A 352 26.00 10.46 -4.11
C ILE A 352 26.93 11.22 -5.04
#